data_AF-A0A7S2H9Q8-F1
#
_entry.id   AF-A0A7S2H9Q8-F1
#
_cell.length_a   1.000
_cell.length_b   1.000
_cell.length_c   1.000
_cell.angle_alpha   90.00
_cell.angle_beta   90.00
_cell.angle_gamma   90.00
#
_symmetry.space_group_name_H-M   'P 1'
#
loop_
_entity.id
_entity.type
_entity.pdbx_description
1 polymer ?
#
loop_
_entity_poly.entity_id
_entity_poly.type
_entity_poly.pdbx_seq_one_letter_code
_entity_poly.pdbx_strand_id
1 'polypeptide(L)'
;RCGPEFPSGGRPGECDPYGGGPCCSPSGWCGGSPDFCECPGCQRAQKLEDRKDMFSKTQPSHSPHLGYVSLFPVLLGLLPWEHPRARQLLEALLPVESPGKKDTLWSRYGVMSLSSKDPLFGKGENYWRGKVWANMNYLAISALARPAASGSPLAAQLEKAHATLREGFVGTVLGALKRQRFFFENFDPKT
;
A
#
# COMPACT_ATOMS: atom_id res chain seq x y z
N ARG A 1 9.69 -19.28 9.72
CA ARG A 1 9.29 -20.59 10.32
C ARG A 1 7.78 -20.59 10.45
N CYS A 2 7.17 -21.75 10.52
CA CYS A 2 5.72 -21.93 10.50
C CYS A 2 5.32 -23.10 11.42
N GLY A 3 4.02 -23.30 11.61
CA GLY A 3 3.48 -24.35 12.47
C GLY A 3 3.22 -23.88 13.90
N PRO A 4 2.75 -24.80 14.76
CA PRO A 4 2.30 -24.49 16.12
C PRO A 4 3.42 -23.99 17.04
N GLU A 5 4.67 -24.42 16.80
CA GLU A 5 5.85 -24.00 17.56
C GLU A 5 6.31 -22.57 17.25
N PHE A 6 5.80 -21.97 16.17
CA PHE A 6 6.16 -20.62 15.74
C PHE A 6 4.90 -19.75 15.57
N PRO A 7 4.10 -19.55 16.64
CA PRO A 7 2.81 -18.88 16.51
C PRO A 7 2.97 -17.40 16.16
N SER A 8 1.97 -16.86 15.44
CA SER A 8 1.84 -15.45 15.11
C SER A 8 0.40 -15.00 15.33
N GLY A 9 0.20 -13.94 16.12
CA GLY A 9 -1.15 -13.43 16.43
C GLY A 9 -2.06 -14.44 17.12
N GLY A 10 -1.51 -15.35 17.95
CA GLY A 10 -2.28 -16.37 18.66
C GLY A 10 -2.73 -17.57 17.81
N ARG A 11 -2.26 -17.66 16.56
CA ARG A 11 -2.49 -18.82 15.66
C ARG A 11 -1.15 -19.45 15.29
N PRO A 12 -1.12 -20.72 14.84
CA PRO A 12 0.08 -21.32 14.26
C PRO A 12 0.68 -20.41 13.18
N GLY A 13 2.00 -20.29 13.13
CA GLY A 13 2.66 -19.47 12.11
C GLY A 13 2.41 -20.03 10.72
N GLU A 14 2.13 -19.17 9.76
CA GLU A 14 1.92 -19.57 8.37
C GLU A 14 3.06 -19.05 7.50
N CYS A 15 3.34 -19.77 6.41
CA CYS A 15 4.26 -19.31 5.37
C CYS A 15 3.62 -18.20 4.51
N ASP A 16 4.44 -17.37 3.84
CA ASP A 16 3.92 -16.32 2.95
C ASP A 16 3.18 -16.95 1.75
N PRO A 17 1.85 -16.82 1.65
CA PRO A 17 1.08 -17.43 0.57
C PRO A 17 1.30 -16.74 -0.79
N TYR A 18 1.93 -15.56 -0.80
CA TYR A 18 2.29 -14.82 -2.00
C TYR A 18 3.76 -15.00 -2.40
N GLY A 19 4.54 -15.76 -1.61
CA GLY A 19 5.94 -16.04 -1.87
C GLY A 19 6.19 -17.37 -2.60
N GLY A 20 7.46 -17.63 -2.92
CA GLY A 20 7.86 -18.89 -3.58
C GLY A 20 7.82 -20.13 -2.68
N GLY A 21 7.61 -19.97 -1.37
CA GLY A 21 7.54 -21.09 -0.41
C GLY A 21 6.29 -21.03 0.47
N PRO A 22 5.09 -21.31 -0.08
CA PRO A 22 3.83 -21.15 0.64
C PRO A 22 3.46 -22.34 1.54
N CYS A 23 4.22 -23.44 1.48
CA CYS A 23 3.91 -24.66 2.19
C CYS A 23 4.79 -24.82 3.44
N CYS A 24 4.16 -25.14 4.56
CA CYS A 24 4.78 -25.40 5.84
C CYS A 24 5.06 -26.88 6.02
N SER A 25 6.33 -27.27 6.22
CA SER A 25 6.72 -28.64 6.53
C SER A 25 6.35 -29.02 7.99
N PRO A 26 6.27 -30.32 8.31
CA PRO A 26 6.13 -30.79 9.70
C PRO A 26 7.26 -30.31 10.63
N SER A 27 8.44 -30.00 10.09
CA SER A 27 9.59 -29.46 10.82
C SER A 27 9.55 -27.93 11.01
N GLY A 28 8.47 -27.27 10.61
CA GLY A 28 8.24 -25.83 10.81
C GLY A 28 9.00 -24.93 9.84
N TRP A 29 9.36 -25.45 8.66
CA TRP A 29 10.04 -24.70 7.60
C TRP A 29 9.13 -24.42 6.42
N CYS A 30 9.32 -23.25 5.81
CA CYS A 30 8.58 -22.85 4.62
C CYS A 30 9.34 -23.24 3.36
N GLY A 31 8.64 -23.81 2.38
CA GLY A 31 9.20 -24.17 1.08
C GLY A 31 8.14 -24.32 0.01
N GLY A 32 8.59 -24.43 -1.24
CA GLY A 32 7.71 -24.51 -2.42
C GLY A 32 7.96 -25.73 -3.31
N SER A 33 8.92 -26.57 -2.97
CA SER A 33 9.15 -27.83 -3.68
C SER A 33 8.11 -28.89 -3.28
N PRO A 34 7.97 -29.99 -4.04
CA PRO A 34 7.08 -31.10 -3.69
C PRO A 34 7.31 -31.63 -2.27
N ASP A 35 8.55 -31.69 -1.79
CA ASP A 35 8.86 -32.13 -0.41
C ASP A 35 8.21 -31.26 0.68
N PHE A 36 7.84 -30.02 0.36
CA PHE A 36 7.15 -29.12 1.29
C PHE A 36 5.65 -29.06 1.03
N CYS A 37 5.17 -29.34 -0.18
CA CYS A 37 3.77 -29.15 -0.57
C CYS A 37 2.97 -30.44 -0.78
N GLU A 38 3.64 -31.58 -1.00
CA GLU A 38 3.04 -32.90 -1.29
C GLU A 38 3.43 -33.95 -0.23
N CYS A 39 3.87 -33.49 0.94
CA CYS A 39 4.31 -34.33 2.04
C CYS A 39 3.17 -34.70 3.01
N PRO A 40 3.30 -35.82 3.74
CA PRO A 40 2.38 -36.12 4.84
C PRO A 40 2.48 -35.06 5.94
N GLY A 41 1.38 -34.34 6.18
CA GLY A 41 1.26 -33.38 7.28
C GLY A 41 1.75 -31.96 7.01
N CYS A 42 2.22 -31.63 5.80
CA CYS A 42 2.42 -30.22 5.45
C CYS A 42 1.10 -29.47 5.24
N GLN A 43 1.16 -28.17 5.44
CA GLN A 43 0.01 -27.27 5.27
C GLN A 43 0.38 -26.14 4.33
N ARG A 44 -0.44 -25.93 3.29
CA ARG A 44 -0.28 -24.80 2.37
C ARG A 44 -1.04 -23.58 2.89
N ALA A 45 -0.33 -22.46 3.07
CA ALA A 45 -0.97 -21.21 3.41
C ALA A 45 -1.86 -20.72 2.25
N GLN A 46 -3.08 -20.29 2.57
CA GLN A 46 -4.02 -19.72 1.60
C GLN A 46 -3.76 -18.22 1.43
N LYS A 47 -3.89 -17.72 0.20
CA LYS A 47 -3.90 -16.28 -0.06
C LYS A 47 -5.13 -15.65 0.58
N LEU A 48 -5.07 -14.35 0.84
CA LEU A 48 -6.14 -13.66 1.56
C LEU A 48 -7.47 -13.75 0.80
N GLU A 49 -7.42 -13.61 -0.52
CA GLU A 49 -8.55 -13.76 -1.44
C GLU A 49 -9.20 -15.17 -1.44
N ASP A 50 -8.45 -16.20 -1.06
CA ASP A 50 -8.92 -17.59 -1.10
C ASP A 50 -9.49 -18.07 0.26
N ARG A 51 -9.29 -17.29 1.34
CA ARG A 51 -9.71 -17.67 2.68
C ARG A 51 -11.21 -17.48 2.87
N LYS A 52 -11.95 -18.60 2.78
CA LYS A 52 -13.36 -18.65 3.15
C LYS A 52 -13.52 -18.36 4.64
N ASP A 53 -14.52 -17.55 4.98
CA ASP A 53 -14.93 -17.28 6.36
C ASP A 53 -13.91 -16.57 7.25
N MET A 54 -12.87 -15.94 6.68
CA MET A 54 -11.83 -15.23 7.42
C MET A 54 -12.37 -14.18 8.39
N PHE A 55 -13.51 -13.55 8.04
CA PHE A 55 -14.17 -12.53 8.85
C PHE A 55 -15.32 -13.07 9.71
N SER A 56 -15.68 -14.35 9.59
CA SER A 56 -16.84 -14.92 10.30
C SER A 56 -16.66 -14.98 11.82
N LYS A 57 -15.41 -14.94 12.30
CA LYS A 57 -15.03 -15.05 13.72
C LYS A 57 -14.24 -13.85 14.25
N THR A 58 -14.13 -12.78 13.46
CA THR A 58 -13.29 -11.62 13.80
C THR A 58 -14.18 -10.53 14.40
N GLN A 59 -13.74 -9.91 15.49
CA GLN A 59 -14.45 -8.74 16.01
C GLN A 59 -14.36 -7.59 15.00
N PRO A 60 -15.36 -6.68 14.96
CA PRO A 60 -15.27 -5.47 14.16
C PRO A 60 -14.00 -4.68 14.52
N SER A 61 -13.17 -4.41 13.53
CA SER A 61 -11.96 -3.61 13.67
C SER A 61 -11.78 -2.68 12.49
N HIS A 62 -11.01 -1.61 12.66
CA HIS A 62 -10.61 -0.78 11.54
C HIS A 62 -9.66 -1.56 10.61
N SER A 63 -9.78 -1.32 9.31
CA SER A 63 -8.82 -1.83 8.34
C SER A 63 -7.45 -1.20 8.60
N PRO A 64 -6.36 -1.99 8.70
CA PRO A 64 -5.01 -1.47 8.92
C PRO A 64 -4.35 -0.95 7.63
N HIS A 65 -5.01 -1.12 6.48
CA HIS A 65 -4.42 -0.86 5.17
C HIS A 65 -4.45 0.64 4.85
N LEU A 66 -3.28 1.29 5.02
CA LEU A 66 -3.08 2.66 4.57
C LEU A 66 -2.93 2.68 3.05
N GLY A 67 -3.86 3.34 2.36
CA GLY A 67 -3.90 3.41 0.90
C GLY A 67 -4.79 4.53 0.40
N TYR A 68 -5.14 4.48 -0.89
CA TYR A 68 -6.05 5.45 -1.51
C TYR A 68 -7.38 5.59 -0.76
N VAL A 69 -7.95 4.47 -0.28
CA VAL A 69 -9.22 4.47 0.46
C VAL A 69 -9.13 5.33 1.72
N SER A 70 -8.01 5.25 2.43
CA SER A 70 -7.76 6.03 3.64
C SER A 70 -7.72 7.53 3.36
N LEU A 71 -7.31 7.94 2.15
CA LEU A 71 -7.10 9.33 1.77
C LEU A 71 -8.37 10.04 1.28
N PHE A 72 -9.46 9.33 0.94
CA PHE A 72 -10.67 9.96 0.40
C PHE A 72 -11.19 11.16 1.19
N PRO A 73 -11.22 11.15 2.54
CA PRO A 73 -11.71 12.30 3.30
C PRO A 73 -10.94 13.58 2.98
N VAL A 74 -9.62 13.52 2.84
CA VAL A 74 -8.79 14.67 2.49
C VAL A 74 -8.80 14.93 0.99
N LEU A 75 -8.73 13.91 0.14
CA LEU A 75 -8.71 14.06 -1.33
C LEU A 75 -9.96 14.76 -1.86
N LEU A 76 -11.12 14.41 -1.30
CA LEU A 76 -12.41 14.98 -1.69
C LEU A 76 -12.77 16.26 -0.93
N GLY A 77 -11.94 16.67 0.04
CA GLY A 77 -12.21 17.87 0.85
C GLY A 77 -13.33 17.74 1.86
N LEU A 78 -13.68 16.52 2.23
CA LEU A 78 -14.69 16.23 3.25
C LEU A 78 -14.14 16.41 4.67
N LEU A 79 -12.80 16.38 4.83
CA LEU A 79 -12.10 16.62 6.09
C LEU A 79 -11.22 17.87 5.97
N PRO A 80 -11.46 18.92 6.79
CA PRO A 80 -10.60 20.10 6.83
C PRO A 80 -9.16 19.76 7.20
N TRP A 81 -8.19 20.52 6.66
CA TRP A 81 -6.75 20.24 6.79
C TRP A 81 -6.20 20.54 8.20
N GLU A 82 -6.90 21.39 8.94
CA GLU A 82 -6.64 21.79 10.32
C GLU A 82 -7.10 20.74 11.32
N HIS A 83 -7.99 19.83 10.88
CA HIS A 83 -8.60 18.86 11.77
C HIS A 83 -7.53 17.89 12.32
N PRO A 84 -7.50 17.56 13.63
CA PRO A 84 -6.47 16.71 14.23
C PRO A 84 -6.30 15.33 13.54
N ARG A 85 -7.41 14.74 13.10
CA ARG A 85 -7.42 13.48 12.33
C ARG A 85 -6.90 13.60 10.89
N ALA A 86 -6.86 14.79 10.30
CA ALA A 86 -6.31 14.97 8.96
C ALA A 86 -4.79 14.77 8.96
N ARG A 87 -4.10 15.19 10.02
CA ARG A 87 -2.64 15.19 10.12
C ARG A 87 -1.99 13.89 9.64
N GLN A 88 -2.46 12.73 10.10
CA GLN A 88 -1.88 11.44 9.71
C GLN A 88 -2.09 11.12 8.22
N LEU A 89 -3.24 11.49 7.65
CA LEU A 89 -3.53 11.31 6.23
C LEU A 89 -2.69 12.27 5.36
N LEU A 90 -2.47 13.49 5.85
CA LEU A 90 -1.65 14.50 5.20
C LEU A 90 -0.18 14.11 5.22
N GLU A 91 0.32 13.64 6.36
CA GLU A 91 1.67 13.11 6.49
C GLU A 91 1.88 11.94 5.51
N ALA A 92 0.90 11.04 5.34
CA ALA A 92 0.99 9.95 4.36
C ALA A 92 1.24 10.43 2.92
N LEU A 93 0.76 11.63 2.56
CA LEU A 93 0.95 12.31 1.26
C LEU A 93 2.25 13.11 1.13
N LEU A 94 3.09 13.18 2.15
CA LEU A 94 4.39 13.87 2.06
C LEU A 94 5.50 12.97 1.48
N PRO A 95 6.57 13.53 0.90
CA PRO A 95 7.75 12.76 0.49
C PRO A 95 8.39 11.96 1.64
N VAL A 96 9.05 10.84 1.29
CA VAL A 96 9.66 9.88 2.24
C VAL A 96 10.78 10.49 3.09
N GLU A 97 11.46 11.52 2.58
CA GLU A 97 12.57 12.21 3.25
C GLU A 97 12.11 13.09 4.43
N SER A 98 10.82 13.09 4.76
CA SER A 98 10.28 13.82 5.91
C SER A 98 10.72 13.15 7.22
N PRO A 99 11.35 13.87 8.17
CA PRO A 99 11.79 13.30 9.44
C PRO A 99 10.65 12.62 10.22
N GLY A 100 10.91 11.44 10.80
CA GLY A 100 9.96 10.74 11.68
C GLY A 100 8.88 9.89 10.99
N LYS A 101 8.92 9.76 9.65
CA LYS A 101 7.87 9.06 8.89
C LYS A 101 8.01 7.53 8.95
N LYS A 102 6.96 6.85 9.42
CA LYS A 102 6.91 5.37 9.54
C LYS A 102 6.31 4.69 8.30
N ASP A 103 5.22 5.25 7.77
CA ASP A 103 4.46 4.73 6.63
C ASP A 103 4.32 5.80 5.54
N THR A 104 4.33 5.41 4.27
CA THR A 104 4.28 6.38 3.16
C THR A 104 3.53 5.82 1.95
N LEU A 105 2.71 6.68 1.35
CA LEU A 105 2.09 6.44 0.05
C LEU A 105 2.86 7.12 -1.08
N TRP A 106 4.01 7.74 -0.79
CA TRP A 106 4.74 8.53 -1.75
C TRP A 106 5.80 7.74 -2.53
N SER A 107 5.86 7.96 -3.85
CA SER A 107 6.99 7.63 -4.71
C SER A 107 7.36 8.83 -5.58
N ARG A 108 8.54 8.82 -6.20
CA ARG A 108 8.96 9.86 -7.18
C ARG A 108 8.08 9.91 -8.43
N TYR A 109 7.27 8.87 -8.68
CA TYR A 109 6.42 8.74 -9.86
C TYR A 109 4.96 9.03 -9.56
N GLY A 110 4.59 9.18 -8.28
CA GLY A 110 3.22 9.43 -7.86
C GLY A 110 2.87 8.81 -6.49
N VAL A 111 1.65 9.09 -6.03
CA VAL A 111 1.05 8.43 -4.86
C VAL A 111 0.68 7.00 -5.22
N MET A 112 1.13 6.06 -4.40
CA MET A 112 0.90 4.61 -4.50
C MET A 112 -0.46 4.23 -3.95
N SER A 113 -1.07 3.18 -4.50
CA SER A 113 -2.40 2.73 -4.08
C SER A 113 -2.45 2.12 -2.68
N LEU A 114 -1.32 1.60 -2.21
CA LEU A 114 -1.14 0.97 -0.90
C LEU A 114 0.24 1.35 -0.34
N SER A 115 0.34 1.48 0.99
CA SER A 115 1.59 1.81 1.67
C SER A 115 2.66 0.77 1.37
N SER A 116 3.90 1.21 1.14
CA SER A 116 5.04 0.30 0.95
C SER A 116 5.40 -0.53 2.18
N LYS A 117 4.81 -0.19 3.33
CA LYS A 117 4.93 -0.93 4.60
C LYS A 117 3.79 -1.94 4.82
N ASP A 118 2.75 -1.91 3.99
CA ASP A 118 1.65 -2.84 4.10
C ASP A 118 2.12 -4.27 3.76
N PRO A 119 1.76 -5.30 4.53
CA PRO A 119 2.11 -6.68 4.22
C PRO A 119 1.66 -7.17 2.83
N LEU A 120 0.60 -6.56 2.28
CA LEU A 120 0.08 -6.89 0.96
C LEU A 120 0.69 -6.05 -0.16
N PHE A 121 1.62 -5.13 0.13
CA PHE A 121 2.25 -4.30 -0.89
C PHE A 121 3.00 -5.15 -1.93
N GLY A 122 2.67 -4.96 -3.20
CA GLY A 122 3.26 -5.70 -4.31
C GLY A 122 2.80 -7.16 -4.42
N LYS A 123 1.86 -7.62 -3.58
CA LYS A 123 1.43 -9.02 -3.51
C LYS A 123 0.21 -9.30 -4.40
N GLY A 124 0.02 -10.57 -4.77
CA GLY A 124 -1.07 -11.01 -5.64
C GLY A 124 -0.92 -10.45 -7.06
N GLU A 125 -2.03 -10.11 -7.71
CA GLU A 125 -2.01 -9.46 -9.04
C GLU A 125 -1.42 -8.04 -9.03
N ASN A 126 -1.30 -7.44 -7.84
CA ASN A 126 -0.72 -6.11 -7.64
C ASN A 126 -1.34 -4.99 -8.50
N TYR A 127 -2.66 -5.01 -8.70
CA TYR A 127 -3.40 -3.91 -9.33
C TYR A 127 -3.51 -2.70 -8.40
N TRP A 128 -4.19 -2.88 -7.26
CA TRP A 128 -4.42 -1.84 -6.25
C TRP A 128 -3.56 -2.01 -4.99
N ARG A 129 -2.53 -2.85 -5.05
CA ARG A 129 -1.63 -3.14 -3.92
C ARG A 129 -0.25 -2.48 -4.04
N GLY A 130 -0.13 -1.36 -4.74
CA GLY A 130 1.09 -0.53 -4.73
C GLY A 130 1.30 0.32 -5.98
N LYS A 131 0.64 0.01 -7.09
CA LYS A 131 0.76 0.77 -8.34
C LYS A 131 0.26 2.21 -8.20
N VAL A 132 0.73 3.06 -9.10
CA VAL A 132 0.38 4.48 -9.19
C VAL A 132 -0.70 4.66 -10.26
N TRP A 133 -1.86 5.19 -9.87
CA TRP A 133 -3.02 5.33 -10.75
C TRP A 133 -3.34 6.79 -11.08
N ALA A 134 -3.65 7.06 -12.35
CA ALA A 134 -3.78 8.43 -12.84
C ALA A 134 -4.96 9.20 -12.24
N ASN A 135 -6.12 8.56 -12.13
CA ASN A 135 -7.31 9.13 -11.48
C ASN A 135 -7.04 9.52 -10.02
N MET A 136 -6.38 8.66 -9.26
CA MET A 136 -6.09 8.91 -7.85
C MET A 136 -5.00 9.96 -7.66
N ASN A 137 -4.00 9.99 -8.54
CA ASN A 137 -2.97 11.03 -8.53
C ASN A 137 -3.52 12.39 -8.96
N TYR A 138 -4.46 12.43 -9.90
CA TYR A 138 -5.20 13.65 -10.21
C TYR A 138 -5.91 14.21 -8.98
N LEU A 139 -6.60 13.36 -8.21
CA LEU A 139 -7.25 13.80 -6.96
C LEU A 139 -6.24 14.27 -5.92
N ALA A 140 -5.11 13.58 -5.75
CA ALA A 140 -4.05 13.98 -4.82
C ALA A 140 -3.44 15.34 -5.18
N ILE A 141 -3.08 15.54 -6.45
CA ILE A 141 -2.53 16.80 -6.94
C ILE A 141 -3.56 17.92 -6.77
N SER A 142 -4.80 17.69 -7.20
CA SER A 142 -5.89 18.68 -7.08
C SER A 142 -6.19 19.03 -5.64
N ALA A 143 -6.16 18.04 -4.74
CA ALA A 143 -6.37 18.26 -3.31
C ALA A 143 -5.28 19.16 -2.72
N LEU A 144 -4.01 18.88 -3.02
CA LEU A 144 -2.85 19.64 -2.52
C LEU A 144 -2.75 21.05 -3.11
N ALA A 145 -3.37 21.32 -4.26
CA ALA A 145 -3.41 22.64 -4.88
C ALA A 145 -4.39 23.62 -4.19
N ARG A 146 -5.22 23.16 -3.25
CA ARG A 146 -6.27 24.00 -2.67
C ARG A 146 -5.70 25.06 -1.71
N PRO A 147 -6.21 26.30 -1.76
CA PRO A 147 -5.85 27.34 -0.80
C PRO A 147 -6.09 26.95 0.67
N ALA A 148 -7.03 26.02 0.92
CA ALA A 148 -7.31 25.50 2.26
C ALA A 148 -6.15 24.71 2.91
N ALA A 149 -5.05 24.45 2.20
CA ALA A 149 -3.84 23.91 2.82
C ALA A 149 -3.20 24.90 3.82
N SER A 150 -3.50 26.21 3.71
CA SER A 150 -2.85 27.28 4.50
C SER A 150 -3.13 27.25 6.00
N GLY A 151 -4.22 26.64 6.47
CA GLY A 151 -4.49 26.50 7.91
C GLY A 151 -3.83 25.27 8.54
N SER A 152 -3.29 24.35 7.72
CA SER A 152 -2.61 23.18 8.24
C SER A 152 -1.26 23.55 8.85
N PRO A 153 -0.87 22.94 9.99
CA PRO A 153 0.52 23.00 10.48
C PRO A 153 1.55 22.42 9.49
N LEU A 154 1.10 21.78 8.41
CA LEU A 154 1.92 21.18 7.37
C LEU A 154 1.90 21.97 6.04
N ALA A 155 1.36 23.19 6.01
CA ALA A 155 1.13 23.95 4.78
C ALA A 155 2.35 24.00 3.84
N ALA A 156 3.52 24.39 4.36
CA ALA A 156 4.75 24.48 3.57
C ALA A 156 5.21 23.11 3.02
N GLN A 157 5.07 22.03 3.81
CA GLN A 157 5.38 20.68 3.34
C GLN A 157 4.41 20.22 2.25
N LEU A 158 3.13 20.58 2.38
CA LEU A 158 2.09 20.22 1.42
C LEU A 158 2.22 20.98 0.09
N GLU A 159 2.64 22.24 0.12
CA GLU A 159 2.97 23.00 -1.09
C GLU A 159 4.16 22.36 -1.84
N LYS A 160 5.21 21.98 -1.10
CA LYS A 160 6.34 21.24 -1.70
C LYS A 160 5.89 19.88 -2.24
N ALA A 161 5.01 19.18 -1.53
CA ALA A 161 4.43 17.93 -1.99
C ALA A 161 3.59 18.14 -3.26
N HIS A 162 2.77 19.18 -3.35
CA HIS A 162 2.02 19.48 -4.58
C HIS A 162 2.95 19.63 -5.79
N ALA A 163 3.97 20.49 -5.67
CA ALA A 163 4.90 20.78 -6.76
C ALA A 163 5.64 19.52 -7.23
N THR A 164 6.22 18.79 -6.28
CA THR A 164 7.02 17.59 -6.57
C THR A 164 6.17 16.42 -7.07
N LEU A 165 4.96 16.23 -6.53
CA LEU A 165 4.04 15.19 -6.99
C LEU A 165 3.61 15.43 -8.42
N ARG A 166 3.22 16.67 -8.72
CA ARG A 166 2.77 17.06 -10.05
C ARG A 166 3.87 16.86 -11.07
N GLU A 167 5.08 17.33 -10.78
CA GLU A 167 6.24 17.16 -11.66
C GLU A 167 6.56 15.68 -11.89
N GLY A 168 6.68 14.89 -10.81
CA GLY A 168 7.00 13.47 -10.87
C GLY A 168 5.95 12.66 -11.64
N PHE A 169 4.67 12.85 -11.34
CA PHE A 169 3.59 12.10 -11.98
C PHE A 169 3.42 12.47 -13.45
N VAL A 170 3.36 13.77 -13.79
CA VAL A 170 3.24 14.20 -15.19
C VAL A 170 4.47 13.78 -15.99
N GLY A 171 5.67 13.91 -15.42
CA GLY A 171 6.90 13.44 -16.05
C GLY A 171 6.90 11.93 -16.33
N THR A 172 6.31 11.14 -15.43
CA THR A 172 6.15 9.69 -15.59
C THR A 172 5.23 9.36 -16.77
N VAL A 173 4.04 9.97 -16.81
CA VAL A 173 3.05 9.76 -17.88
C VAL A 173 3.62 10.19 -19.24
N LEU A 174 4.19 11.40 -19.33
CA LEU A 174 4.76 11.91 -20.57
C LEU A 174 6.01 11.14 -21.01
N GLY A 175 6.82 10.68 -20.05
CA GLY A 175 7.97 9.82 -20.32
C GLY A 175 7.57 8.48 -20.90
N ALA A 176 6.52 7.85 -20.36
CA ALA A 176 5.96 6.62 -20.89
C ALA A 176 5.37 6.84 -22.29
N LEU A 177 4.60 7.91 -22.51
CA LEU A 177 4.06 8.26 -23.82
C LEU A 177 5.17 8.48 -24.86
N LYS A 178 6.23 9.20 -24.49
CA LYS A 178 7.36 9.47 -25.41
C LYS A 178 8.09 8.20 -25.80
N ARG A 179 8.39 7.31 -24.83
CA ARG A 179 9.19 6.09 -25.05
C ARG A 179 8.38 4.96 -25.67
N GLN A 180 7.15 4.77 -25.22
CA GLN A 180 6.35 3.58 -25.51
C GLN A 180 5.14 3.87 -26.40
N ARG A 181 4.81 5.16 -26.64
CA ARG A 181 3.74 5.61 -27.55
C ARG A 181 2.31 5.27 -27.10
N PHE A 182 2.13 4.89 -25.84
CA PHE A 182 0.84 4.61 -25.23
C PHE A 182 0.67 5.33 -23.89
N PHE A 183 -0.60 5.55 -23.52
CA PHE A 183 -0.96 5.80 -22.13
C PHE A 183 -1.20 4.46 -21.43
N PHE A 184 -0.78 4.37 -20.18
CA PHE A 184 -0.93 3.18 -19.36
C PHE A 184 -1.99 3.42 -18.30
N GLU A 185 -2.68 2.33 -17.93
CA GLU A 185 -3.68 2.34 -16.87
C GLU A 185 -3.07 2.72 -15.51
N ASN A 186 -1.89 2.18 -15.22
CA ASN A 186 -1.14 2.43 -13.99
C ASN A 186 0.38 2.37 -14.23
N PHE A 187 1.15 2.83 -13.23
CA PHE A 187 2.61 2.91 -13.29
C PHE A 187 3.26 2.20 -12.09
N ASP A 188 4.47 1.69 -12.30
CA ASP A 188 5.25 1.08 -11.22
C ASP A 188 5.82 2.17 -10.30
N PRO A 189 5.71 2.02 -8.96
CA PRO A 189 6.23 3.03 -8.03
C PRO A 189 7.77 3.06 -7.97
N LYS A 190 8.48 2.18 -8.69
CA LYS A 190 9.95 2.11 -8.71
C LYS A 190 10.56 2.48 -10.06
N THR A 191 9.82 2.47 -11.18
CA THR A 191 10.38 2.61 -12.53
C THR A 191 9.52 3.41 -13.49
#